data_AF-A0A366X051-F1
#
_entry.id   AF-A0A366X051-F1
#
_cell.length_a   1.000
_cell.length_b   1.000
_cell.length_c   1.000
_cell.angle_alpha   90.00
_cell.angle_beta   90.00
_cell.angle_gamma   90.00
#
_symmetry.space_group_name_H-M   'P 1'
#
loop_
_entity.id
_entity.type
_entity.pdbx_description
1 polymer ?
#
loop_
_entity_poly.entity_id
_entity_poly.type
_entity_poly.pdbx_seq_one_letter_code
_entity_poly.pdbx_strand_id
1 'polypeptide(L)'
;MDIARQTIESAVTSFASAANKEQFLFAKTAKDWSARHAYDNAQSVMTKLSLDDLEFSSDEIFDRVLWPQEIDFVVSLEEQTPFKGFFHDSKFSFWREWRQGFIDGLPLNWDLQWRIALINENIWDAGPDAVATEIERVRARWEAEKALTDLSDSLSAQVTARQGIGGNNPPESIQDELLVGSITLIWEAKEELSTAFEEENPDRARIEAILVKFKSGLGSFLKWCASKGDLAVDTLIKWGVPAAGAGYAAKYPEKLEALIDALERWLPYLH
;
A
#
# COMPACT_ATOMS: atom_id res chain seq x y z
N MET A 1 6.42 21.02 31.64
CA MET A 1 7.38 20.05 32.21
C MET A 1 7.11 19.68 33.69
N ASP A 2 6.47 20.52 34.51
CA ASP A 2 6.26 20.22 35.95
C ASP A 2 5.03 19.31 36.27
N ILE A 3 3.99 19.35 35.43
CA ILE A 3 2.74 18.61 35.67
C ILE A 3 2.91 17.10 35.42
N ALA A 4 3.62 16.71 34.36
CA ALA A 4 3.88 15.31 34.05
C ALA A 4 4.67 14.61 35.18
N ARG A 5 5.65 15.32 35.75
CA ARG A 5 6.46 14.82 36.87
C ARG A 5 5.64 14.66 38.15
N GLN A 6 4.84 15.67 38.53
CA GLN A 6 3.95 15.56 39.69
C GLN A 6 2.91 14.45 39.56
N THR A 7 2.43 14.19 38.35
CA THR A 7 1.45 13.14 38.08
C THR A 7 2.06 11.74 38.10
N ILE A 8 3.27 11.58 37.55
CA ILE A 8 4.06 10.33 37.68
C ILE A 8 4.39 10.06 39.15
N GLU A 9 4.84 11.07 39.89
CA GLU A 9 5.10 10.95 41.33
C GLU A 9 3.83 10.59 42.10
N SER A 10 2.66 11.13 41.72
CA SER A 10 1.37 10.79 42.33
C SER A 10 0.92 9.36 42.00
N ALA A 11 1.12 8.90 40.76
CA ALA A 11 0.81 7.53 40.32
C ALA A 11 1.72 6.50 41.00
N VAL A 12 3.02 6.79 41.07
CA VAL A 12 4.02 5.98 41.78
C VAL A 12 3.72 5.95 43.29
N THR A 13 3.33 7.07 43.89
CA THR A 13 2.96 7.13 45.31
C THR A 13 1.66 6.35 45.58
N SER A 14 0.70 6.38 44.66
CA SER A 14 -0.53 5.57 44.74
C SER A 14 -0.22 4.07 44.66
N PHE A 15 0.63 3.65 43.70
CA PHE A 15 1.10 2.26 43.57
C PHE A 15 1.90 1.80 44.80
N ALA A 16 2.84 2.62 45.27
CA ALA A 16 3.66 2.32 46.45
C ALA A 16 2.83 2.27 47.74
N SER A 17 1.81 3.13 47.87
CA SER A 17 0.86 3.12 48.98
C SER A 17 0.00 1.85 48.99
N ALA A 18 -0.47 1.42 47.81
CA ALA A 18 -1.22 0.16 47.66
C ALA A 18 -0.34 -1.06 47.99
N ALA A 19 0.89 -1.11 47.47
CA ALA A 19 1.85 -2.20 47.73
C ALA A 19 2.32 -2.25 49.20
N ASN A 20 2.54 -1.10 49.86
CA ASN A 20 2.88 -1.05 51.29
C ASN A 20 1.69 -1.47 52.19
N LYS A 21 0.45 -1.24 51.76
CA LYS A 21 -0.74 -1.71 52.47
C LYS A 21 -0.89 -3.24 52.38
N GLU A 22 -0.45 -3.85 51.28
CA GLU A 22 -0.44 -5.30 51.09
C GLU A 22 0.64 -6.00 51.93
N GLN A 23 1.82 -5.39 52.13
CA GLN A 23 2.87 -5.97 52.99
C GLN A 23 2.49 -6.03 54.48
N PHE A 24 1.55 -5.20 54.95
CA PHE A 24 1.11 -5.17 56.36
C PHE A 24 -0.06 -6.11 56.69
N LEU A 25 -0.68 -6.76 55.68
CA LEU A 25 -1.90 -7.55 55.86
C LEU A 25 -1.79 -8.92 55.18
N PHE A 26 -0.92 -9.78 55.71
CA PHE A 26 -1.08 -11.23 55.55
C PHE A 26 -2.34 -11.70 56.32
N ALA A 27 -3.52 -11.38 55.79
CA ALA A 27 -4.79 -11.96 56.21
C ALA A 27 -5.71 -12.10 54.99
N LYS A 28 -5.88 -13.36 54.60
CA LYS A 28 -6.89 -13.91 53.69
C LYS A 28 -8.17 -13.06 53.59
N THR A 29 -8.58 -12.84 52.33
CA THR A 29 -9.96 -12.56 51.84
C THR A 29 -10.56 -11.15 51.98
N ALA A 30 -10.42 -10.37 50.90
CA ALA A 30 -11.42 -9.49 50.24
C ALA A 30 -10.85 -9.12 48.85
N LYS A 31 -10.59 -10.18 48.06
CA LYS A 31 -9.65 -10.24 46.94
C LYS A 31 -10.01 -9.35 45.75
N ASP A 32 -8.96 -8.82 45.11
CA ASP A 32 -8.85 -8.43 43.70
C ASP A 32 -9.43 -7.08 43.26
N TRP A 33 -10.51 -6.57 43.85
CA TRP A 33 -11.21 -5.43 43.24
C TRP A 33 -10.46 -4.10 43.33
N SER A 34 -9.78 -3.78 44.44
CA SER A 34 -9.09 -2.49 44.58
C SER A 34 -7.76 -2.43 43.84
N ALA A 35 -7.01 -3.54 43.79
CA ALA A 35 -5.77 -3.63 43.02
C ALA A 35 -6.07 -3.54 41.52
N ARG A 36 -7.13 -4.21 41.06
CA ARG A 36 -7.59 -4.14 39.67
C ARG A 36 -8.16 -2.77 39.31
N HIS A 37 -8.94 -2.14 40.19
CA HIS A 37 -9.38 -0.75 39.97
C HIS A 37 -8.22 0.26 39.94
N ALA A 38 -7.19 0.07 40.78
CA ALA A 38 -6.01 0.92 40.77
C ALA A 38 -5.22 0.73 39.47
N TYR A 39 -5.09 -0.52 39.00
CA TYR A 39 -4.48 -0.84 37.71
C TYR A 39 -5.28 -0.25 36.54
N ASP A 40 -6.59 -0.46 36.48
CA ASP A 40 -7.46 0.02 35.40
C ASP A 40 -7.49 1.56 35.37
N ASN A 41 -7.52 2.22 36.54
CA ASN A 41 -7.43 3.68 36.61
C ASN A 41 -6.05 4.19 36.18
N ALA A 42 -4.97 3.54 36.61
CA ALA A 42 -3.63 3.93 36.18
C ALA A 42 -3.46 3.76 34.66
N GLN A 43 -3.97 2.66 34.09
CA GLN A 43 -3.94 2.41 32.66
C GLN A 43 -4.79 3.43 31.89
N SER A 44 -6.01 3.73 32.37
CA SER A 44 -6.89 4.74 31.76
C SER A 44 -6.27 6.14 31.77
N VAL A 45 -5.65 6.53 32.90
CA VAL A 45 -4.94 7.81 33.02
C VAL A 45 -3.71 7.85 32.12
N MET A 46 -2.92 6.78 32.05
CA MET A 46 -1.76 6.70 31.14
C MET A 46 -2.18 6.76 29.67
N THR A 47 -3.24 6.05 29.28
CA THR A 47 -3.79 6.11 27.92
C THR A 47 -4.28 7.51 27.59
N LYS A 48 -5.03 8.15 28.49
CA LYS A 48 -5.53 9.50 28.30
C LYS A 48 -4.39 10.52 28.18
N LEU A 49 -3.38 10.44 29.05
CA LEU A 49 -2.23 11.34 29.01
C LEU A 49 -1.36 11.10 27.77
N SER A 50 -1.20 9.84 27.34
CA SER A 50 -0.48 9.53 26.10
C SER A 50 -1.22 10.07 24.88
N LEU A 51 -2.55 10.17 24.93
CA LEU A 51 -3.35 10.80 23.87
C LEU A 51 -3.35 12.33 23.96
N ASP A 52 -3.36 12.90 25.17
CA ASP A 52 -3.29 14.35 25.40
C ASP A 52 -1.89 14.93 25.08
N ASP A 53 -0.82 14.13 25.17
CA ASP A 53 0.56 14.48 24.78
C ASP A 53 0.78 14.39 23.25
N LEU A 54 -0.17 13.83 22.49
CA LEU A 54 -0.13 13.89 21.02
C LEU A 54 -0.58 15.29 20.59
N GLU A 55 0.38 16.21 20.42
CA GLU A 55 0.14 17.55 19.85
C GLU A 55 -0.26 17.53 18.36
N PHE A 56 -0.56 16.36 17.81
CA PHE A 56 -0.74 16.11 16.38
C PHE A 56 -2.10 15.47 16.10
N SER A 57 -2.61 15.70 14.90
CA SER A 57 -3.83 15.04 14.45
C SER A 57 -3.62 13.52 14.29
N SER A 58 -4.70 12.74 14.35
CA SER A 58 -4.65 11.28 14.17
C SER A 58 -3.91 10.84 12.91
N ASP A 59 -3.98 11.67 11.88
CA ASP A 59 -3.46 11.37 10.55
C ASP A 59 -1.94 11.61 10.52
N GLU A 60 -1.43 12.61 11.25
CA GLU A 60 0.00 12.95 11.33
C GLU A 60 0.83 12.00 12.22
N ILE A 61 0.16 11.17 13.03
CA ILE A 61 0.84 10.22 13.94
C ILE A 61 1.58 9.14 13.14
N PHE A 62 1.03 8.72 12.00
CA PHE A 62 1.57 7.62 11.22
C PHE A 62 2.70 8.03 10.26
N ASP A 63 2.85 9.32 10.00
CA ASP A 63 3.90 9.89 9.15
C ASP A 63 5.16 10.29 9.93
N ARG A 64 5.25 9.89 11.20
CA ARG A 64 6.39 10.15 12.07
C ARG A 64 7.09 8.86 12.45
N VAL A 65 8.42 8.97 12.61
CA VAL A 65 9.25 7.93 13.22
C VAL A 65 8.65 7.60 14.59
N LEU A 66 8.30 6.33 14.80
CA LEU A 66 7.63 5.90 16.03
C LEU A 66 8.48 6.17 17.29
N TRP A 67 9.81 6.19 17.12
CA TRP A 67 10.79 6.45 18.16
C TRP A 67 11.74 7.58 17.71
N PRO A 68 11.40 8.85 17.97
CA PRO A 68 12.22 9.99 17.53
C PRO A 68 13.56 10.13 18.28
N GLN A 69 13.75 9.35 19.35
CA GLN A 69 15.01 9.22 20.06
C GLN A 69 15.61 7.84 19.72
N GLU A 70 16.93 7.76 19.55
CA GLU A 70 17.61 6.46 19.46
C GLU A 70 17.35 5.68 20.76
N ILE A 71 16.48 4.67 20.64
CA ILE A 71 16.28 3.69 21.70
C ILE A 71 17.36 2.62 21.50
N ASP A 72 18.38 2.64 22.35
CA ASP A 72 19.29 1.52 22.49
C ASP A 72 18.50 0.33 23.05
N PHE A 73 18.01 -0.53 22.15
CA PHE A 73 17.42 -1.80 22.56
C PHE A 73 18.54 -2.66 23.18
N VAL A 74 18.51 -2.77 24.51
CA VAL A 74 19.52 -3.46 25.34
C VAL A 74 19.73 -4.94 24.96
N VAL A 75 18.83 -5.52 24.15
CA VAL A 75 18.96 -6.88 23.62
C VAL A 75 18.47 -6.89 22.17
N SER A 76 19.31 -7.36 21.24
CA SER A 76 18.88 -7.65 19.88
C SER A 76 17.83 -8.77 19.91
N LEU A 77 16.58 -8.45 19.55
CA LEU A 77 15.51 -9.44 19.42
C LEU A 77 15.87 -10.53 18.40
N GLU A 78 16.76 -10.24 17.45
CA GLU A 78 17.25 -11.18 16.44
C GLU A 78 18.05 -12.34 17.06
N GLU A 79 18.73 -12.09 18.19
CA GLU A 79 19.54 -13.09 18.89
C GLU A 79 18.71 -13.97 19.84
N GLN A 80 17.44 -13.62 20.09
CA GLN A 80 16.56 -14.41 20.92
C GLN A 80 15.98 -15.59 20.14
N THR A 81 16.17 -16.80 20.68
CA THR A 81 15.77 -18.09 20.07
C THR A 81 14.33 -18.14 19.52
N PRO A 82 13.29 -17.57 20.17
CA PRO A 82 11.94 -17.63 19.62
C PRO A 82 11.71 -16.74 18.38
N PHE A 83 12.56 -15.73 18.13
CA PHE A 83 12.39 -14.79 17.01
C PHE A 83 13.30 -15.05 15.82
N LYS A 84 14.28 -15.95 15.94
CA LYS A 84 15.21 -16.26 14.85
C LYS A 84 14.51 -16.64 13.53
N GLY A 85 13.40 -17.38 13.61
CA GLY A 85 12.58 -17.71 12.43
C GLY A 85 11.92 -16.49 11.80
N PHE A 86 11.42 -15.55 12.61
CA PHE A 86 10.80 -14.31 12.14
C PHE A 86 11.77 -13.43 11.35
N PHE A 87 13.04 -13.36 11.75
CA PHE A 87 14.03 -12.49 11.11
C PHE A 87 14.65 -13.06 9.82
N HIS A 88 14.62 -14.38 9.64
CA HIS A 88 15.31 -15.03 8.52
C HIS A 88 14.40 -15.74 7.51
N ASP A 89 13.20 -16.16 7.89
CA ASP A 89 12.30 -16.87 7.00
C ASP A 89 11.60 -15.90 6.03
N SER A 90 11.58 -16.22 4.74
CA SER A 90 10.96 -15.39 3.71
C SER A 90 9.46 -15.21 3.93
N LYS A 91 8.76 -16.15 4.57
CA LYS A 91 7.31 -16.04 4.82
C LYS A 91 6.92 -14.91 5.78
N PHE A 92 7.88 -14.37 6.52
CA PHE A 92 7.68 -13.20 7.39
C PHE A 92 8.21 -11.91 6.76
N SER A 93 8.60 -11.90 5.48
CA SER A 93 9.14 -10.72 4.78
C SER A 93 8.18 -9.53 4.87
N PHE A 94 6.90 -9.73 4.57
CA PHE A 94 5.87 -8.71 4.67
C PHE A 94 5.82 -8.08 6.06
N TRP A 95 5.80 -8.91 7.11
CA TRP A 95 5.70 -8.43 8.49
C TRP A 95 6.94 -7.66 8.94
N ARG A 96 8.11 -8.04 8.44
CA ARG A 96 9.35 -7.28 8.67
C ARG A 96 9.30 -5.93 7.97
N GLU A 97 8.90 -5.89 6.70
CA GLU A 97 8.74 -4.66 5.93
C GLU A 97 7.71 -3.73 6.60
N TRP A 98 6.55 -4.28 6.97
CA TRP A 98 5.50 -3.59 7.71
C TRP A 98 6.04 -2.97 9.01
N ARG A 99 6.70 -3.77 9.86
CA ARG A 99 7.30 -3.29 11.13
C ARG A 99 8.33 -2.20 10.87
N GLN A 100 9.22 -2.42 9.90
CA GLN A 100 10.30 -1.49 9.60
C GLN A 100 9.76 -0.16 9.08
N GLY A 101 8.73 -0.19 8.22
CA GLY A 101 8.06 1.02 7.74
C GLY A 101 7.52 1.89 8.88
N PHE A 102 6.88 1.31 9.89
CA PHE A 102 6.45 2.08 11.07
C PHE A 102 7.61 2.64 11.89
N ILE A 103 8.70 1.87 12.04
CA ILE A 103 9.91 2.35 12.73
C ILE A 103 10.50 3.55 12.00
N ASP A 104 10.57 3.49 10.67
CA ASP A 104 11.18 4.52 9.83
C ASP A 104 10.24 5.71 9.56
N GLY A 105 8.97 5.65 9.99
CA GLY A 105 7.96 6.66 9.64
C GLY A 105 7.54 6.63 8.17
N LEU A 106 7.75 5.50 7.50
CA LEU A 106 7.37 5.21 6.12
C LEU A 106 6.46 3.96 6.08
N PRO A 107 5.26 4.01 6.68
CA PRO A 107 4.38 2.85 6.72
C PRO A 107 3.98 2.41 5.31
N LEU A 108 3.66 1.11 5.17
CA LEU A 108 3.09 0.58 3.93
C LEU A 108 1.76 1.26 3.60
N ASN A 109 1.36 1.20 2.32
CA ASN A 109 0.09 1.79 1.90
C ASN A 109 -1.10 1.23 2.71
N TRP A 110 -1.95 2.12 3.23
CA TRP A 110 -3.06 1.74 4.11
C TRP A 110 -4.08 0.79 3.45
N ASP A 111 -4.39 0.99 2.16
CA ASP A 111 -5.31 0.10 1.42
C ASP A 111 -4.74 -1.32 1.32
N LEU A 112 -3.44 -1.45 1.07
CA LEU A 112 -2.77 -2.76 1.05
C LEU A 112 -2.83 -3.43 2.44
N GLN A 113 -2.55 -2.68 3.51
CA GLN A 113 -2.63 -3.19 4.88
C GLN A 113 -4.03 -3.67 5.23
N TRP A 114 -5.06 -2.89 4.86
CA TRP A 114 -6.46 -3.23 5.11
C TRP A 114 -6.88 -4.50 4.36
N ARG A 115 -6.50 -4.66 3.10
CA ARG A 115 -6.78 -5.89 2.32
C ARG A 115 -6.13 -7.12 2.94
N ILE A 116 -4.91 -6.99 3.44
CA ILE A 116 -4.20 -8.08 4.13
C ILE A 116 -4.90 -8.42 5.46
N ALA A 117 -5.37 -7.42 6.21
CA ALA A 117 -6.15 -7.65 7.43
C ALA A 117 -7.48 -8.37 7.17
N LEU A 118 -8.02 -8.29 5.95
CA LEU A 118 -9.25 -8.95 5.53
C LEU A 118 -9.05 -10.35 4.93
N ILE A 119 -7.81 -10.87 4.92
CA ILE A 119 -7.56 -12.27 4.57
C ILE A 119 -8.48 -13.18 5.42
N ASN A 120 -9.07 -14.18 4.78
CA ASN A 120 -10.04 -15.07 5.42
C ASN A 120 -9.40 -15.80 6.61
N GLU A 121 -10.15 -15.91 7.72
CA GLU A 121 -9.74 -16.60 8.95
C GLU A 121 -9.22 -18.02 8.67
N ASN A 122 -9.81 -18.74 7.71
CA ASN A 122 -9.35 -20.09 7.39
C ASN A 122 -7.92 -20.14 6.84
N ILE A 123 -7.44 -19.07 6.19
CA ILE A 123 -6.06 -18.94 5.71
C ILE A 123 -5.14 -18.58 6.88
N TRP A 124 -5.60 -17.72 7.80
CA TRP A 124 -4.89 -17.45 9.06
C TRP A 124 -4.65 -18.73 9.87
N ASP A 125 -5.68 -19.57 9.98
CA ASP A 125 -5.64 -20.85 10.69
C ASP A 125 -4.78 -21.90 9.97
N ALA A 126 -4.63 -21.80 8.64
CA ALA A 126 -3.81 -22.72 7.84
C ALA A 126 -2.30 -22.55 8.08
N GLY A 127 -1.89 -21.48 8.77
CA GLY A 127 -0.52 -21.26 9.21
C GLY A 127 0.28 -20.31 8.31
N PRO A 128 1.55 -20.04 8.69
CA PRO A 128 2.32 -18.91 8.16
C PRO A 128 2.65 -19.02 6.67
N ASP A 129 2.81 -20.24 6.14
CA ASP A 129 3.11 -20.43 4.71
C ASP A 129 1.89 -20.12 3.83
N ALA A 130 0.69 -20.47 4.29
CA ALA A 130 -0.57 -20.15 3.61
C ALA A 130 -0.85 -18.65 3.63
N VAL A 131 -0.68 -18.02 4.80
CA VAL A 131 -0.81 -16.56 4.96
C VAL A 131 0.17 -15.81 4.07
N ALA A 132 1.44 -16.22 4.05
CA ALA A 132 2.45 -15.57 3.20
C ALA A 132 2.10 -15.67 1.71
N THR A 133 1.64 -16.83 1.25
CA THR A 133 1.19 -17.03 -0.14
C THR A 133 0.02 -16.10 -0.47
N GLU A 134 -0.95 -15.98 0.43
CA GLU A 134 -2.11 -15.13 0.23
C GLU A 134 -1.77 -13.63 0.27
N ILE A 135 -0.84 -13.22 1.14
CA ILE A 135 -0.32 -11.84 1.16
C ILE A 135 0.32 -11.48 -0.19
N GLU A 136 1.12 -12.37 -0.76
CA GLU A 136 1.75 -12.13 -2.06
C GLU A 136 0.71 -12.06 -3.19
N ARG A 137 -0.34 -12.91 -3.13
CA ARG A 137 -1.48 -12.80 -4.07
C ARG A 137 -2.17 -11.43 -3.95
N VAL A 138 -2.49 -11.00 -2.74
CA VAL A 138 -3.14 -9.70 -2.47
C VAL A 138 -2.27 -8.54 -2.94
N ARG A 139 -0.96 -8.58 -2.67
CA ARG A 139 0.00 -7.57 -3.13
C ARG A 139 0.06 -7.53 -4.65
N ALA A 140 0.20 -8.67 -5.32
CA ALA A 140 0.30 -8.72 -6.78
C ALA A 140 -0.96 -8.17 -7.47
N ARG A 141 -2.15 -8.51 -6.94
CA ARG A 141 -3.42 -7.91 -7.42
C ARG A 141 -3.42 -6.39 -7.21
N TRP A 142 -3.08 -5.94 -6.01
CA TRP A 142 -3.09 -4.52 -5.66
C TRP A 142 -2.11 -3.70 -6.52
N GLU A 143 -0.92 -4.23 -6.80
CA GLU A 143 0.06 -3.61 -7.71
C GLU A 143 -0.49 -3.49 -9.14
N ALA A 144 -1.19 -4.52 -9.63
CA ALA A 144 -1.82 -4.48 -10.95
C ALA A 144 -2.97 -3.45 -11.03
N GLU A 145 -3.79 -3.35 -9.98
CA GLU A 145 -4.84 -2.32 -9.86
C GLU A 145 -4.22 -0.92 -9.83
N LYS A 146 -3.17 -0.70 -9.03
CA LYS A 146 -2.45 0.57 -8.98
C LYS A 146 -1.84 0.95 -10.32
N ALA A 147 -1.20 0.00 -11.01
CA ALA A 147 -0.64 0.25 -12.33
C ALA A 147 -1.72 0.64 -13.36
N LEU A 148 -2.91 0.04 -13.28
CA LEU A 148 -4.04 0.40 -14.14
C LEU A 148 -4.58 1.81 -13.83
N THR A 149 -4.70 2.17 -12.54
CA THR A 149 -5.08 3.52 -12.12
C THR A 149 -4.05 4.55 -12.60
N ASP A 150 -2.76 4.30 -12.37
CA ASP A 150 -1.67 5.17 -12.82
C ASP A 150 -1.68 5.41 -14.35
N LEU A 151 -1.94 4.35 -15.12
CA LEU A 151 -2.11 4.43 -16.57
C LEU A 151 -3.33 5.30 -16.93
N SER A 152 -4.44 5.12 -16.23
CA SER A 152 -5.69 5.86 -16.44
C SER A 152 -5.59 7.34 -16.10
N ASP A 153 -4.94 7.66 -14.98
CA ASP A 153 -4.74 9.03 -14.51
C ASP A 153 -3.78 9.77 -15.43
N SER A 154 -2.72 9.09 -15.87
CA SER A 154 -1.79 9.64 -16.86
C SER A 154 -2.51 9.99 -18.16
N LEU A 155 -3.38 9.09 -18.66
CA LEU A 155 -4.21 9.35 -19.83
C LEU A 155 -5.17 10.54 -19.63
N SER A 156 -5.80 10.63 -18.46
CA SER A 156 -6.84 11.63 -18.15
C SER A 156 -6.27 13.03 -17.91
N ALA A 157 -5.20 13.16 -17.13
CA ALA A 157 -4.56 14.44 -16.81
C ALA A 157 -4.11 15.20 -18.08
N GLN A 158 -3.75 14.45 -19.12
CA GLN A 158 -3.28 14.99 -20.39
C GLN A 158 -4.41 15.41 -21.33
N VAL A 159 -5.63 14.91 -21.13
CA VAL A 159 -6.84 15.38 -21.82
C VAL A 159 -7.26 16.74 -21.27
N THR A 160 -7.26 16.91 -19.94
CA THR A 160 -7.69 18.16 -19.28
C THR A 160 -6.77 19.34 -19.57
N ALA A 161 -5.45 19.12 -19.69
CA ALA A 161 -4.48 20.16 -20.06
C ALA A 161 -4.78 20.83 -21.42
N ARG A 162 -5.60 20.23 -22.28
CA ARG A 162 -6.03 20.81 -23.57
C ARG A 162 -7.08 21.91 -23.46
N GLN A 163 -7.85 21.94 -22.37
CA GLN A 163 -9.01 22.83 -22.25
C GLN A 163 -8.70 24.14 -21.52
N GLY A 164 -7.46 24.33 -21.02
CA GLY A 164 -7.00 25.52 -20.32
C GLY A 164 -6.41 26.60 -21.24
N ILE A 165 -7.18 27.67 -21.47
CA ILE A 165 -6.81 29.05 -21.89
C ILE A 165 -5.68 29.16 -22.93
N GLY A 166 -6.06 29.24 -24.22
CA GLY A 166 -5.22 29.80 -25.28
C GLY A 166 -5.20 28.98 -26.56
N GLY A 167 -5.79 29.51 -27.63
CA GLY A 167 -6.04 28.80 -28.89
C GLY A 167 -4.79 28.18 -29.51
N ASN A 168 -4.82 26.86 -29.69
CA ASN A 168 -3.98 26.16 -30.64
C ASN A 168 -4.87 25.24 -31.48
N ASN A 169 -4.78 25.41 -32.79
CA ASN A 169 -5.50 24.61 -33.79
C ASN A 169 -5.12 23.13 -33.60
N PRO A 170 -6.04 22.15 -33.74
CA PRO A 170 -5.67 20.76 -33.54
C PRO A 170 -4.61 20.36 -34.58
N PRO A 171 -3.56 19.62 -34.18
CA PRO A 171 -2.69 19.00 -35.17
C PRO A 171 -3.50 18.03 -36.04
N GLU A 172 -3.08 17.86 -37.30
CA GLU A 172 -3.71 16.92 -38.23
C GLU A 172 -3.80 15.52 -37.61
N SER A 173 -4.91 14.81 -37.86
CA SER A 173 -5.07 13.45 -37.39
C SER A 173 -4.03 12.54 -38.05
N ILE A 174 -3.28 11.80 -37.23
CA ILE A 174 -2.37 10.77 -37.74
C ILE A 174 -3.25 9.61 -38.24
N GLN A 175 -3.47 9.54 -39.55
CA GLN A 175 -4.21 8.46 -40.22
C GLN A 175 -3.30 7.25 -40.47
N ASP A 176 -2.53 6.85 -39.45
CA ASP A 176 -1.69 5.67 -39.54
C ASP A 176 -2.43 4.49 -38.92
N GLU A 177 -2.89 3.57 -39.76
CA GLU A 177 -3.71 2.42 -39.36
C GLU A 177 -3.03 1.56 -38.28
N LEU A 178 -1.70 1.43 -38.33
CA LEU A 178 -0.94 0.69 -37.31
C LEU A 178 -1.03 1.37 -35.95
N LEU A 179 -0.98 2.70 -35.94
CA LEU A 179 -1.07 3.49 -34.73
C LEU A 179 -2.47 3.44 -34.14
N VAL A 180 -3.49 3.69 -34.96
CA VAL A 180 -4.89 3.65 -34.55
C VAL A 180 -5.25 2.26 -34.01
N GLY A 181 -4.83 1.19 -34.70
CA GLY A 181 -5.04 -0.17 -34.22
C GLY A 181 -4.37 -0.45 -32.86
N SER A 182 -3.15 0.06 -32.63
CA SER A 182 -2.47 -0.11 -31.34
C SER A 182 -3.21 0.59 -30.19
N ILE A 183 -3.73 1.80 -30.44
CA ILE A 183 -4.54 2.58 -29.46
C ILE A 183 -5.78 1.79 -29.06
N THR A 184 -6.53 1.33 -30.07
CA THR A 184 -7.79 0.63 -29.86
C THR A 184 -7.59 -0.63 -29.03
N LEU A 185 -6.57 -1.44 -29.34
CA LEU A 185 -6.27 -2.66 -28.58
C LEU A 185 -5.98 -2.38 -27.10
N ILE A 186 -5.25 -1.30 -26.81
CA ILE A 186 -4.89 -0.97 -25.42
C ILE A 186 -6.10 -0.44 -24.65
N TRP A 187 -6.96 0.37 -25.28
CA TRP A 187 -8.21 0.82 -24.66
C TRP A 187 -9.17 -0.32 -24.40
N GLU A 188 -9.37 -1.22 -25.36
CA GLU A 188 -10.21 -2.41 -25.18
C GLU A 188 -9.67 -3.28 -24.03
N ALA A 189 -8.37 -3.54 -24.00
CA ALA A 189 -7.73 -4.31 -22.92
C ALA A 189 -7.89 -3.63 -21.55
N LYS A 190 -7.79 -2.31 -21.50
CA LYS A 190 -7.99 -1.51 -20.28
C LYS A 190 -9.40 -1.65 -19.73
N GLU A 191 -10.42 -1.48 -20.57
CA GLU A 191 -11.81 -1.61 -20.14
C GLU A 191 -12.12 -3.05 -19.69
N GLU A 192 -11.66 -4.06 -20.45
CA GLU A 192 -11.82 -5.46 -20.09
C GLU A 192 -11.14 -5.82 -18.76
N LEU A 193 -9.95 -5.25 -18.49
CA LEU A 193 -9.23 -5.43 -17.24
C LEU A 193 -9.95 -4.74 -16.07
N SER A 194 -10.46 -3.52 -16.28
CA SER A 194 -11.23 -2.81 -15.26
C SER A 194 -12.44 -3.64 -14.83
N THR A 195 -13.18 -4.21 -15.79
CA THR A 195 -14.29 -5.13 -15.48
C THR A 195 -13.81 -6.40 -14.77
N ALA A 196 -12.66 -6.97 -15.17
CA ALA A 196 -12.15 -8.17 -14.51
C ALA A 196 -11.76 -7.92 -13.04
N PHE A 197 -11.30 -6.72 -12.69
CA PHE A 197 -10.99 -6.36 -11.30
C PHE A 197 -12.21 -6.22 -10.39
N GLU A 198 -13.41 -6.06 -10.94
CA GLU A 198 -14.65 -6.07 -10.16
C GLU A 198 -15.00 -7.48 -9.65
N GLU A 199 -14.43 -8.52 -10.26
CA GLU A 199 -14.61 -9.90 -9.85
C GLU A 199 -13.69 -10.24 -8.66
N GLU A 200 -14.20 -11.01 -7.70
CA GLU A 200 -13.40 -11.43 -6.54
C GLU A 200 -12.26 -12.35 -6.97
N ASN A 201 -12.52 -13.26 -7.91
CA ASN A 201 -11.54 -14.17 -8.51
C ASN A 201 -11.74 -14.23 -10.03
N PRO A 202 -11.11 -13.31 -10.79
CA PRO A 202 -11.21 -13.34 -12.24
C PRO A 202 -10.50 -14.57 -12.82
N ASP A 203 -11.06 -15.07 -13.91
CA ASP A 203 -10.52 -16.22 -14.64
C ASP A 203 -9.12 -15.94 -15.19
N ARG A 204 -8.19 -16.87 -14.95
CA ARG A 204 -6.80 -16.72 -15.40
C ARG A 204 -6.69 -16.56 -16.92
N ALA A 205 -7.43 -17.35 -17.69
CA ALA A 205 -7.33 -17.32 -19.16
C ALA A 205 -7.80 -15.97 -19.71
N ARG A 206 -8.81 -15.35 -19.08
CA ARG A 206 -9.23 -13.98 -19.40
C ARG A 206 -8.12 -12.96 -19.15
N ILE A 207 -7.44 -13.01 -18.00
CA ILE A 207 -6.33 -12.09 -17.70
C ILE A 207 -5.15 -12.31 -18.65
N GLU A 208 -4.84 -13.55 -19.02
CA GLU A 208 -3.82 -13.86 -20.03
C GLU A 208 -4.18 -13.27 -21.41
N ALA A 209 -5.45 -13.38 -21.83
CA ALA A 209 -5.91 -12.79 -23.09
C ALA A 209 -5.79 -11.26 -23.10
N ILE A 210 -6.13 -10.61 -21.98
CA ILE A 210 -5.95 -9.17 -21.79
C ILE A 210 -4.46 -8.78 -21.85
N LEU A 211 -3.59 -9.55 -21.17
CA LEU A 211 -2.14 -9.33 -21.20
C LEU A 211 -1.58 -9.41 -22.62
N VAL A 212 -2.05 -10.36 -23.43
CA VAL A 212 -1.67 -10.49 -24.85
C VAL A 212 -2.07 -9.24 -25.64
N LYS A 213 -3.25 -8.66 -25.39
CA LYS A 213 -3.68 -7.41 -26.04
C LYS A 213 -2.78 -6.25 -25.67
N PHE A 214 -2.43 -6.07 -24.38
CA PHE A 214 -1.50 -5.03 -23.95
C PHE A 214 -0.12 -5.16 -24.60
N LYS A 215 0.47 -6.36 -24.59
CA LYS A 215 1.76 -6.62 -25.24
C LYS A 215 1.73 -6.37 -26.74
N SER A 216 0.63 -6.78 -27.41
CA SER A 216 0.44 -6.57 -28.85
C SER A 216 0.28 -5.10 -29.20
N GLY A 217 -0.49 -4.35 -28.39
CA GLY A 217 -0.63 -2.90 -28.51
C GLY A 217 0.70 -2.18 -28.34
N LEU A 218 1.43 -2.47 -27.25
CA LEU A 218 2.76 -1.91 -27.00
C LEU A 218 3.75 -2.25 -28.11
N GLY A 219 3.83 -3.51 -28.54
CA GLY A 219 4.73 -3.93 -29.61
C GLY A 219 4.41 -3.27 -30.96
N SER A 220 3.13 -3.07 -31.28
CA SER A 220 2.70 -2.38 -32.50
C SER A 220 3.06 -0.89 -32.44
N PHE A 221 2.86 -0.27 -31.28
CA PHE A 221 3.25 1.11 -31.03
C PHE A 221 4.77 1.31 -31.19
N LEU A 222 5.59 0.47 -30.56
CA LEU A 222 7.05 0.55 -30.67
C LEU A 222 7.54 0.35 -32.11
N LYS A 223 6.95 -0.59 -32.86
CA LYS A 223 7.24 -0.77 -34.29
C LYS A 223 6.90 0.47 -35.11
N TRP A 224 5.76 1.08 -34.83
CA TRP A 224 5.39 2.34 -35.48
C TRP A 224 6.40 3.45 -35.16
N CYS A 225 6.80 3.61 -33.89
CA CYS A 225 7.83 4.58 -33.49
C CYS A 225 9.15 4.35 -34.23
N ALA A 226 9.62 3.10 -34.30
CA ALA A 226 10.82 2.75 -35.05
C ALA A 226 10.71 3.09 -36.55
N SER A 227 9.53 2.91 -37.16
CA SER A 227 9.31 3.23 -38.57
C SER A 227 9.25 4.73 -38.87
N LYS A 228 9.06 5.57 -37.85
CA LYS A 228 8.82 7.01 -38.02
C LYS A 228 9.90 7.93 -37.46
N GLY A 229 10.98 7.39 -36.86
CA GLY A 229 12.22 8.12 -36.51
C GLY A 229 11.99 9.48 -35.84
N ASP A 230 11.98 10.55 -36.63
CA ASP A 230 11.74 11.94 -36.19
C ASP A 230 10.30 12.22 -35.73
N LEU A 231 9.29 11.60 -36.37
CA LEU A 231 7.89 11.77 -36.00
C LEU A 231 7.58 11.06 -34.67
N ALA A 232 8.35 10.03 -34.30
CA ALA A 232 8.07 9.22 -33.12
C ALA A 232 8.28 10.01 -31.82
N VAL A 233 9.33 10.82 -31.74
CA VAL A 233 9.59 11.72 -30.60
C VAL A 233 8.49 12.78 -30.51
N ASP A 234 8.13 13.35 -31.66
CA ASP A 234 7.10 14.39 -31.75
C ASP A 234 5.68 13.80 -31.51
N THR A 235 5.46 12.52 -31.81
CA THR A 235 4.18 11.82 -31.63
C THR A 235 4.04 11.23 -30.23
N LEU A 236 5.10 10.70 -29.61
CA LEU A 236 5.14 10.40 -28.17
C LEU A 236 4.78 11.63 -27.34
N ILE A 237 5.22 12.81 -27.79
CA ILE A 237 4.77 14.09 -27.26
C ILE A 237 3.30 14.34 -27.67
N LYS A 238 2.91 14.20 -28.95
CA LYS A 238 1.60 14.59 -29.52
C LYS A 238 0.45 13.55 -29.49
N TRP A 239 0.53 12.46 -28.73
CA TRP A 239 -0.44 11.34 -28.78
C TRP A 239 -1.88 11.61 -28.31
N GLY A 240 -2.35 12.85 -28.40
CA GLY A 240 -3.78 13.10 -28.53
C GLY A 240 -4.23 13.42 -29.94
N VAL A 241 -4.63 12.37 -30.66
CA VAL A 241 -5.46 12.47 -31.85
C VAL A 241 -6.95 12.48 -31.41
N PRO A 242 -7.77 13.42 -31.89
CA PRO A 242 -9.18 13.55 -31.48
C PRO A 242 -10.11 12.41 -31.92
N ALA A 243 -9.64 11.48 -32.76
CA ALA A 243 -10.48 10.42 -33.32
C ALA A 243 -10.68 9.20 -32.38
N ALA A 244 -9.89 9.08 -31.31
CA ALA A 244 -9.92 7.90 -30.42
C ALA A 244 -9.76 8.22 -28.91
N GLY A 245 -9.90 9.47 -28.48
CA GLY A 245 -10.01 9.80 -27.04
C GLY A 245 -8.74 9.74 -26.19
N ALA A 246 -7.53 9.86 -26.76
CA ALA A 246 -6.29 9.90 -25.98
C ALA A 246 -5.76 11.35 -25.82
N GLY A 247 -5.19 11.66 -24.65
CA GLY A 247 -4.43 12.89 -24.36
C GLY A 247 -2.91 12.65 -24.44
N TYR A 248 -2.13 13.74 -24.43
CA TYR A 248 -0.66 13.85 -24.62
C TYR A 248 0.26 12.92 -23.78
N ALA A 249 0.56 11.69 -24.23
CA ALA A 249 1.20 10.68 -23.40
C ALA A 249 2.74 10.54 -23.49
N ALA A 250 3.49 11.42 -22.80
CA ALA A 250 4.95 11.36 -22.72
C ALA A 250 5.52 10.24 -21.81
N LYS A 251 4.69 9.49 -21.07
CA LYS A 251 5.11 8.40 -20.14
C LYS A 251 4.37 7.07 -20.37
N TYR A 252 3.73 6.93 -21.53
CA TYR A 252 2.81 5.83 -21.79
C TYR A 252 3.48 4.45 -21.86
N PRO A 253 4.62 4.26 -22.57
CA PRO A 253 5.25 2.95 -22.66
C PRO A 253 5.68 2.43 -21.28
N GLU A 254 6.29 3.29 -20.46
CA GLU A 254 6.74 2.92 -19.11
C GLU A 254 5.58 2.50 -18.20
N LYS A 255 4.46 3.24 -18.23
CA LYS A 255 3.28 2.90 -17.42
C LYS A 255 2.57 1.64 -17.92
N LEU A 256 2.56 1.43 -19.23
CA LEU A 256 2.01 0.22 -19.83
C LEU A 256 2.89 -1.01 -19.55
N GLU A 257 4.22 -0.86 -19.61
CA GLU A 257 5.18 -1.88 -19.20
C GLU A 257 5.03 -2.22 -17.72
N ALA A 258 4.91 -1.23 -16.84
CA ALA A 258 4.68 -1.45 -15.42
C ALA A 258 3.37 -2.23 -15.16
N LEU A 259 2.30 -1.94 -15.91
CA LEU A 259 1.05 -2.69 -15.84
C LEU A 259 1.23 -4.14 -16.33
N ILE A 260 1.92 -4.35 -17.46
CA ILE A 260 2.23 -5.68 -17.99
C ILE A 260 3.00 -6.50 -16.95
N ASP A 261 4.06 -5.93 -16.36
CA ASP A 261 4.87 -6.58 -15.33
C ASP A 261 4.04 -6.93 -14.10
N ALA A 262 3.17 -6.02 -13.65
CA ALA A 262 2.30 -6.26 -12.49
C ALA A 262 1.30 -7.40 -12.76
N LEU A 263 0.70 -7.42 -13.96
CA LEU A 263 -0.19 -8.51 -14.38
C LEU A 263 0.54 -9.86 -14.46
N GLU A 264 1.78 -9.88 -14.96
CA GLU A 264 2.61 -11.09 -14.99
C GLU A 264 2.93 -11.64 -13.60
N ARG A 265 3.19 -10.76 -12.63
CA ARG A 265 3.39 -11.16 -11.23
C ARG A 265 2.11 -11.68 -10.58
N TRP A 266 0.94 -11.21 -11.02
CA TRP A 266 -0.35 -11.63 -10.49
C TRP A 266 -0.85 -12.96 -11.06
N LEU A 267 -0.59 -13.24 -12.34
CA LEU A 267 -1.03 -14.45 -13.06
C LEU A 267 -0.83 -15.78 -12.31
N PRO A 268 0.32 -16.04 -11.63
CA PRO A 268 0.54 -17.29 -10.90
C PRO A 268 -0.47 -17.57 -9.79
N TYR A 269 -1.16 -16.53 -9.30
CA TYR A 269 -2.12 -16.64 -8.21
C TYR A 269 -3.59 -16.71 -8.68
N LEU A 270 -3.82 -16.73 -9.99
CA LEU A 270 -5.15 -16.93 -10.57
C LEU A 270 -5.39 -18.41 -10.87
N HIS A 271 -6.65 -18.82 -10.69
CA HIS A 271 -7.12 -20.18 -10.95
C HIS A 271 -7.62 -20.37 -12.38
#